data_AF-A0A560I925-F1
#
_entry.id   AF-A0A560I925-F1
#
_cell.length_a   1.000
_cell.length_b   1.000
_cell.length_c   1.000
_cell.angle_alpha   90.00
_cell.angle_beta   90.00
_cell.angle_gamma   90.00
#
_symmetry.space_group_name_H-M   'P 1'
#
loop_
_entity.id
_entity.type
_entity.pdbx_description
1 polymer ?
#
loop_
_entity_poly.entity_id
_entity_poly.type
_entity_poly.pdbx_seq_one_letter_code
_entity_poly.pdbx_strand_id
1 'polypeptide(L)'
;MPASSRLPAAALRQFFFCALVMAAAFTREPAVAAGIPFVGCPADGQMGPQAAPRKGTVPSLPPALAAKAAGRLAYYAGPAEAGGIGSFAPKGWHCFALYGSNGLQLLVTANPLASPDLIKAAQHIGGPALQLVWLEGDTSGRFEVAKVAARLFPIAKDYVQGVIDEGLADKSQFIWGPYPTDTVVRHSPTSVDFVTPAGQKGIGTDSHFTPEPLPIVGSALLFPDDDMALRELVMRLPPEMADLGPVIQAAFRPE
;
A
#
# COMPACT_ATOMS: atom_id res chain seq x y z
N MET A 1 -85.14 52.60 -4.54
CA MET A 1 -86.11 51.75 -3.81
C MET A 1 -86.98 51.06 -4.85
N PRO A 2 -87.44 49.80 -4.66
CA PRO A 2 -86.90 48.72 -3.82
C PRO A 2 -85.71 48.05 -4.57
N ALA A 3 -85.43 46.74 -4.72
CA ALA A 3 -85.93 45.48 -4.12
C ALA A 3 -84.85 44.37 -4.06
N SER A 4 -84.51 43.93 -2.85
CA SER A 4 -84.48 42.53 -2.38
C SER A 4 -84.00 41.35 -3.26
N SER A 5 -82.84 40.78 -2.86
CA SER A 5 -82.61 39.32 -2.61
C SER A 5 -82.47 38.33 -3.78
N ARG A 6 -81.82 37.15 -3.69
CA ARG A 6 -81.22 36.33 -2.58
C ARG A 6 -79.95 35.57 -3.10
N LEU A 7 -79.09 35.12 -2.17
CA LEU A 7 -78.06 34.04 -2.35
C LEU A 7 -78.69 32.64 -2.05
N PRO A 8 -78.03 31.45 -2.12
CA PRO A 8 -76.59 31.15 -2.26
C PRO A 8 -76.21 29.90 -3.14
N ALA A 9 -74.97 29.40 -2.95
CA ALA A 9 -74.44 28.06 -3.25
C ALA A 9 -74.14 27.69 -4.73
N ALA A 10 -73.10 26.91 -5.05
CA ALA A 10 -72.28 26.03 -4.21
C ALA A 10 -70.75 26.23 -4.39
N ALA A 11 -69.96 25.80 -3.40
CA ALA A 11 -68.50 25.93 -3.41
C ALA A 11 -67.80 24.63 -3.88
N LEU A 12 -67.01 24.71 -4.94
CA LEU A 12 -66.19 23.60 -5.43
C LEU A 12 -64.78 23.68 -4.83
N ARG A 13 -64.50 22.92 -3.76
CA ARG A 13 -63.16 22.83 -3.16
C ARG A 13 -62.23 21.98 -4.04
N GLN A 14 -61.39 22.64 -4.83
CA GLN A 14 -60.38 21.99 -5.65
C GLN A 14 -59.13 21.68 -4.80
N PHE A 15 -59.01 20.43 -4.32
CA PHE A 15 -57.85 19.98 -3.55
C PHE A 15 -56.63 19.78 -4.45
N PHE A 16 -55.67 20.70 -4.37
CA PHE A 16 -54.32 20.49 -4.92
C PHE A 16 -53.54 19.48 -4.05
N PHE A 17 -53.38 18.26 -4.54
CA PHE A 17 -52.44 17.29 -3.97
C PHE A 17 -51.01 17.64 -4.41
N CYS A 18 -50.27 18.34 -3.56
CA CYS A 18 -48.82 18.46 -3.71
C CYS A 18 -48.17 17.10 -3.42
N ALA A 19 -47.87 16.34 -4.47
CA ALA A 19 -47.09 15.12 -4.37
C ALA A 19 -45.64 15.46 -3.99
N LEU A 20 -45.30 15.31 -2.70
CA LEU A 20 -43.93 15.46 -2.23
C LEU A 20 -43.09 14.30 -2.78
N VAL A 21 -42.29 14.58 -3.82
CA VAL A 21 -41.27 13.64 -4.29
C VAL A 21 -40.14 13.63 -3.25
N MET A 22 -40.27 12.75 -2.26
CA MET A 22 -39.22 12.45 -1.29
C MET A 22 -38.03 11.82 -2.03
N ALA A 23 -37.10 12.66 -2.48
CA ALA A 23 -35.83 12.22 -3.02
C ALA A 23 -35.06 11.48 -1.92
N ALA A 24 -35.07 10.15 -1.97
CA ALA A 24 -34.31 9.31 -1.07
C ALA A 24 -32.82 9.55 -1.31
N ALA A 25 -32.23 10.43 -0.51
CA ALA A 25 -30.80 10.64 -0.47
C ALA A 25 -30.14 9.33 0.00
N PHE A 26 -29.59 8.56 -0.93
CA PHE A 26 -28.76 7.41 -0.63
C PHE A 26 -27.50 7.91 0.09
N THR A 27 -27.56 7.95 1.41
CA THR A 27 -26.39 8.07 2.27
C THR A 27 -25.52 6.85 2.00
N ARG A 28 -24.47 7.02 1.18
CA ARG A 28 -23.37 6.05 1.09
C ARG A 28 -22.85 5.87 2.51
N GLU A 29 -22.99 4.67 3.05
CA GLU A 29 -22.31 4.32 4.29
C GLU A 29 -20.79 4.54 4.10
N PRO A 30 -20.08 5.07 5.10
CA PRO A 30 -18.64 5.24 5.01
C PRO A 30 -18.00 3.87 4.75
N ALA A 31 -17.03 3.80 3.83
CA ALA A 31 -16.51 2.52 3.34
C ALA A 31 -15.89 1.70 4.48
N VAL A 32 -16.63 0.67 4.92
CA VAL A 32 -16.38 0.01 6.20
C VAL A 32 -15.23 -1.00 6.06
N ALA A 33 -14.22 -0.89 6.93
CA ALA A 33 -13.20 -1.93 7.11
C ALA A 33 -13.73 -3.19 7.84
N ALA A 34 -15.06 -3.31 8.02
CA ALA A 34 -15.70 -4.40 8.74
C ALA A 34 -15.46 -5.74 8.05
N GLY A 35 -14.75 -6.64 8.72
CA GLY A 35 -14.42 -7.99 8.23
C GLY A 35 -12.97 -8.16 7.77
N ILE A 36 -12.16 -7.09 7.72
CA ILE A 36 -10.70 -7.19 7.59
C ILE A 36 -10.09 -7.11 8.99
N PRO A 37 -9.44 -8.18 9.50
CA PRO A 37 -8.83 -8.15 10.83
C PRO A 37 -7.52 -7.37 10.84
N PHE A 38 -7.26 -6.68 11.95
CA PHE A 38 -5.94 -6.15 12.30
C PHE A 38 -5.04 -7.27 12.83
N VAL A 39 -3.78 -7.30 12.41
CA VAL A 39 -2.73 -8.18 12.94
C VAL A 39 -1.52 -7.35 13.32
N GLY A 40 -1.17 -7.36 14.60
CA GLY A 40 0.05 -6.73 15.08
C GLY A 40 1.28 -7.57 14.77
N CYS A 41 2.32 -6.92 14.25
CA CYS A 41 3.61 -7.52 13.95
C CYS A 41 4.65 -7.11 15.00
N PRO A 42 5.42 -8.05 15.58
CA PRO A 42 6.57 -7.70 16.41
C PRO A 42 7.65 -7.05 15.53
N ALA A 43 8.50 -6.22 16.13
CA ALA A 43 9.61 -5.57 15.44
C ALA A 43 10.94 -5.81 16.14
N ASP A 44 12.04 -5.67 15.41
CA ASP A 44 13.40 -5.55 15.96
C ASP A 44 14.21 -4.54 15.13
N GLY A 45 15.33 -4.05 15.64
CA GLY A 45 16.06 -2.99 14.96
C GLY A 45 17.06 -2.24 15.83
N GLN A 46 17.34 -1.00 15.45
CA GLN A 46 18.36 -0.14 16.09
C GLN A 46 18.21 -0.02 17.62
N MET A 47 16.97 0.00 18.13
CA MET A 47 16.67 0.13 19.56
C MET A 47 16.24 -1.21 20.21
N GLY A 48 16.42 -2.33 19.50
CA GLY A 48 16.11 -3.68 19.96
C GLY A 48 14.63 -4.12 19.78
N PRO A 49 14.26 -5.29 20.31
CA PRO A 49 12.96 -5.90 20.06
C PRO A 49 11.79 -5.12 20.65
N GLN A 50 10.74 -4.93 19.86
CA GLN A 50 9.47 -4.33 20.28
C GLN A 50 8.31 -5.33 20.14
N ALA A 51 7.41 -5.33 21.13
CA ALA A 51 6.26 -6.23 21.16
C ALA A 51 5.19 -5.85 20.11
N ALA A 52 4.53 -6.87 19.54
CA ALA A 52 3.46 -6.67 18.57
C ALA A 52 2.30 -5.83 19.14
N PRO A 53 1.79 -4.81 18.41
CA PRO A 53 0.67 -4.01 18.87
C PRO A 53 -0.61 -4.87 18.97
N ARG A 54 -1.26 -4.86 20.13
CA ARG A 54 -2.46 -5.71 20.38
C ARG A 54 -3.73 -5.22 19.69
N LYS A 55 -3.73 -3.98 19.21
CA LYS A 55 -4.82 -3.29 18.50
C LYS A 55 -4.21 -2.22 17.60
N GLY A 56 -4.92 -1.84 16.55
CA GLY A 56 -4.60 -0.69 15.70
C GLY A 56 -5.72 -0.42 14.72
N THR A 57 -5.59 0.66 13.96
CA THR A 57 -6.57 1.06 12.93
C THR A 57 -6.31 0.28 11.63
N VAL A 58 -7.37 -0.28 11.05
CA VAL A 58 -7.35 -0.82 9.68
C VAL A 58 -7.75 0.31 8.73
N PRO A 59 -6.96 0.65 7.70
CA PRO A 59 -7.35 1.64 6.70
C PRO A 59 -8.65 1.26 5.99
N SER A 60 -9.49 2.24 5.67
CA SER A 60 -10.68 2.01 4.84
C SER A 60 -10.28 1.73 3.40
N LEU A 61 -10.86 0.68 2.81
CA LEU A 61 -10.78 0.40 1.38
C LEU A 61 -12.07 0.85 0.68
N PRO A 62 -12.02 1.36 -0.57
CA PRO A 62 -13.20 1.57 -1.40
C PRO A 62 -14.09 0.32 -1.44
N PRO A 63 -15.44 0.42 -1.44
CA PRO A 63 -16.32 -0.73 -1.21
C PRO A 63 -16.10 -1.93 -2.14
N ALA A 64 -15.74 -1.70 -3.41
CA ALA A 64 -15.43 -2.76 -4.37
C ALA A 64 -14.11 -3.50 -4.08
N LEU A 65 -13.13 -2.84 -3.44
CA LEU A 65 -11.90 -3.45 -2.95
C LEU A 65 -12.13 -4.12 -1.60
N ALA A 66 -12.87 -3.47 -0.69
CA ALA A 66 -13.28 -4.05 0.59
C ALA A 66 -14.01 -5.39 0.39
N ALA A 67 -14.93 -5.49 -0.58
CA ALA A 67 -15.64 -6.73 -0.90
C ALA A 67 -14.72 -7.87 -1.41
N LYS A 68 -13.63 -7.55 -2.13
CA LYS A 68 -12.61 -8.54 -2.55
C LYS A 68 -11.66 -8.93 -1.41
N ALA A 69 -11.37 -7.99 -0.52
CA ALA A 69 -10.49 -8.14 0.63
C ALA A 69 -11.15 -8.92 1.79
N ALA A 70 -12.47 -8.76 1.97
CA ALA A 70 -13.22 -9.30 3.11
C ALA A 70 -12.97 -10.80 3.30
N GLY A 71 -12.55 -11.19 4.50
CA GLY A 71 -12.23 -12.58 4.85
C GLY A 71 -10.96 -13.16 4.22
N ARG A 72 -10.40 -12.57 3.16
CA ARG A 72 -9.21 -13.05 2.41
C ARG A 72 -7.92 -12.30 2.76
N LEU A 73 -8.01 -11.00 3.04
CA LEU A 73 -6.90 -10.16 3.50
C LEU A 73 -7.00 -9.90 5.00
N ALA A 74 -5.87 -9.55 5.59
CA ALA A 74 -5.74 -8.91 6.90
C ALA A 74 -4.85 -7.66 6.76
N TYR A 75 -4.97 -6.72 7.67
CA TYR A 75 -4.07 -5.56 7.74
C TYR A 75 -3.01 -5.81 8.80
N TYR A 76 -1.76 -5.90 8.36
CA TYR A 76 -0.58 -6.20 9.14
C TYR A 76 0.16 -4.90 9.47
N ALA A 77 0.50 -4.66 10.74
CA ALA A 77 1.22 -3.45 11.12
C ALA A 77 2.18 -3.63 12.30
N GLY A 78 3.35 -2.98 12.24
CA GLY A 78 4.31 -2.87 13.35
C GLY A 78 3.88 -1.87 14.43
N PRO A 79 4.60 -1.81 15.57
CA PRO A 79 4.35 -0.83 16.63
C PRO A 79 4.66 0.60 16.16
N ALA A 80 3.95 1.59 16.74
CA ALA A 80 4.13 3.00 16.41
C ALA A 80 5.46 3.55 16.96
N GLU A 81 5.93 2.95 18.04
CA GLU A 81 7.22 3.17 18.70
C GLU A 81 8.41 2.66 17.87
N ALA A 82 8.15 1.96 16.76
CA ALA A 82 9.10 1.63 15.68
C ALA A 82 8.73 2.37 14.38
N GLY A 83 8.20 3.59 14.46
CA GLY A 83 7.80 4.43 13.33
C GLY A 83 6.45 4.09 12.67
N GLY A 84 5.93 2.88 12.88
CA GLY A 84 4.57 2.49 12.47
C GLY A 84 4.39 2.23 10.96
N ILE A 85 4.83 1.05 10.49
CA ILE A 85 4.65 0.57 9.11
C ILE A 85 3.51 -0.46 9.01
N GLY A 86 2.70 -0.40 7.93
CA GLY A 86 1.56 -1.32 7.74
C GLY A 86 1.11 -1.53 6.28
N SER A 87 0.59 -2.73 5.99
CA SER A 87 0.09 -3.15 4.68
C SER A 87 -1.04 -4.18 4.77
N PHE A 88 -1.83 -4.31 3.69
CA PHE A 88 -2.73 -5.46 3.52
C PHE A 88 -1.98 -6.65 2.92
N ALA A 89 -2.20 -7.85 3.45
CA ALA A 89 -1.63 -9.09 2.94
C ALA A 89 -2.61 -10.27 3.16
N PRO A 90 -2.39 -11.44 2.53
CA PRO A 90 -3.26 -12.59 2.72
C PRO A 90 -3.42 -13.00 4.19
N LYS A 91 -4.67 -13.24 4.60
CA LYS A 91 -5.04 -13.49 5.98
C LYS A 91 -4.45 -14.80 6.49
N GLY A 92 -3.83 -14.74 7.67
CA GLY A 92 -3.28 -15.92 8.36
C GLY A 92 -1.80 -16.17 8.09
N TRP A 93 -1.17 -15.35 7.24
CA TRP A 93 0.29 -15.29 7.10
C TRP A 93 0.95 -14.74 8.38
N HIS A 94 2.22 -15.09 8.56
CA HIS A 94 3.08 -14.61 9.65
C HIS A 94 3.66 -13.24 9.30
N CYS A 95 4.06 -12.44 10.29
CA CYS A 95 4.70 -11.14 10.01
C CYS A 95 5.74 -10.74 11.05
N PHE A 96 6.62 -9.83 10.63
CA PHE A 96 7.67 -9.21 11.42
C PHE A 96 8.06 -7.87 10.79
N ALA A 97 8.54 -6.92 11.59
CA ALA A 97 9.01 -5.61 11.10
C ALA A 97 10.46 -5.33 11.50
N LEU A 98 11.16 -4.54 10.69
CA LEU A 98 12.51 -4.03 10.94
C LEU A 98 12.50 -2.51 10.91
N TYR A 99 13.36 -1.88 11.73
CA TYR A 99 13.48 -0.43 11.79
C TYR A 99 14.91 0.04 12.16
N GLY A 100 15.28 1.22 11.68
CA GLY A 100 16.54 1.89 12.03
C GLY A 100 16.80 3.10 11.13
N SER A 101 18.04 3.58 11.09
CA SER A 101 18.49 4.74 10.31
C SER A 101 18.48 4.58 8.77
N ASN A 102 17.67 3.65 8.25
CA ASN A 102 17.39 3.46 6.83
C ASN A 102 15.87 3.60 6.54
N GLY A 103 15.05 3.88 7.56
CA GLY A 103 13.61 3.72 7.54
C GLY A 103 13.14 2.35 8.06
N LEU A 104 12.00 1.90 7.52
CA LEU A 104 11.16 0.84 8.06
C LEU A 104 10.93 -0.27 7.03
N GLN A 105 10.80 -1.52 7.49
CA GLN A 105 10.38 -2.66 6.68
C GLN A 105 9.31 -3.46 7.42
N LEU A 106 8.27 -3.89 6.71
CA LEU A 106 7.30 -4.90 7.14
C LEU A 106 7.40 -6.10 6.20
N LEU A 107 7.62 -7.28 6.77
CA LEU A 107 7.67 -8.55 6.07
C LEU A 107 6.49 -9.43 6.52
N VAL A 108 5.72 -9.94 5.57
CA VAL A 108 4.58 -10.84 5.79
C VAL A 108 4.76 -12.09 4.93
N THR A 109 4.74 -13.29 5.51
CA THR A 109 5.16 -14.54 4.86
C THR A 109 4.16 -15.67 5.07
N ALA A 110 3.92 -16.48 4.03
CA ALA A 110 2.98 -17.61 4.10
C ALA A 110 3.39 -18.67 5.13
N ASN A 111 4.69 -18.88 5.30
CA ASN A 111 5.29 -19.74 6.32
C ASN A 111 6.07 -18.89 7.35
N PRO A 112 6.34 -19.39 8.57
CA PRO A 112 7.27 -18.75 9.48
C PRO A 112 8.67 -18.59 8.85
N LEU A 113 9.37 -17.51 9.22
CA LEU A 113 10.76 -17.30 8.80
C LEU A 113 11.65 -18.42 9.36
N ALA A 114 12.51 -19.00 8.50
CA ALA A 114 13.25 -20.24 8.79
C ALA A 114 14.43 -20.08 9.78
N SER A 115 14.64 -18.89 10.33
CA SER A 115 15.74 -18.56 11.23
C SER A 115 15.22 -17.70 12.41
N PRO A 116 15.66 -17.95 13.66
CA PRO A 116 15.32 -17.11 14.81
C PRO A 116 16.07 -15.76 14.79
N ASP A 117 17.18 -15.66 14.05
CA ASP A 117 17.73 -14.39 13.60
C ASP A 117 16.86 -13.91 12.43
N LEU A 118 15.88 -13.07 12.78
CA LEU A 118 14.86 -12.55 11.86
C LEU A 118 15.41 -11.43 10.97
N ILE A 119 16.43 -10.69 11.42
CA ILE A 119 17.14 -9.67 10.62
C ILE A 119 17.81 -10.35 9.42
N LYS A 120 18.56 -11.42 9.66
CA LYS A 120 19.20 -12.21 8.61
C LYS A 120 18.19 -13.01 7.77
N ALA A 121 17.12 -13.52 8.38
CA ALA A 121 16.05 -14.19 7.64
C ALA A 121 15.40 -13.25 6.61
N ALA A 122 15.17 -11.99 7.00
CA ALA A 122 14.57 -10.97 6.14
C ALA A 122 15.45 -10.56 4.95
N GLN A 123 16.74 -10.95 4.89
CA GLN A 123 17.64 -10.67 3.75
C GLN A 123 17.46 -11.64 2.57
N HIS A 124 16.81 -12.80 2.78
CA HIS A 124 16.69 -13.86 1.77
C HIS A 124 15.26 -14.44 1.77
N ILE A 125 14.31 -13.69 1.24
CA ILE A 125 12.89 -14.05 1.20
C ILE A 125 12.64 -15.03 0.04
N GLY A 126 12.33 -16.28 0.39
CA GLY A 126 11.83 -17.30 -0.53
C GLY A 126 10.40 -17.73 -0.20
N GLY A 127 9.75 -18.38 -1.15
CA GLY A 127 8.33 -18.74 -1.10
C GLY A 127 7.37 -17.55 -1.19
N PRO A 128 6.06 -17.78 -0.97
CA PRO A 128 5.08 -16.71 -1.04
C PRO A 128 5.17 -15.75 0.15
N ALA A 129 5.29 -14.47 -0.15
CA ALA A 129 5.56 -13.40 0.81
C ALA A 129 5.20 -12.02 0.24
N LEU A 130 5.17 -11.02 1.13
CA LEU A 130 5.01 -9.60 0.85
C LEU A 130 6.00 -8.82 1.70
N GLN A 131 6.74 -7.91 1.10
CA GLN A 131 7.59 -6.91 1.76
C GLN A 131 7.05 -5.52 1.42
N LEU A 132 6.85 -4.71 2.45
CA LEU A 132 6.66 -3.26 2.33
C LEU A 132 7.88 -2.60 2.96
N VAL A 133 8.48 -1.62 2.30
CA VAL A 133 9.50 -0.73 2.87
C VAL A 133 9.06 0.72 2.82
N TRP A 134 9.56 1.50 3.77
CA TRP A 134 9.64 2.96 3.75
C TRP A 134 11.11 3.30 3.93
N LEU A 135 11.72 3.94 2.94
CA LEU A 135 13.14 4.28 2.92
C LEU A 135 13.29 5.79 3.07
N GLU A 136 14.04 6.20 4.08
CA GLU A 136 14.34 7.61 4.39
C GLU A 136 15.43 8.14 3.44
N GLY A 137 15.17 9.27 2.77
CA GLY A 137 16.03 9.79 1.70
C GLY A 137 17.13 10.76 2.16
N ASP A 138 17.09 11.21 3.41
CA ASP A 138 18.13 12.03 4.08
C ASP A 138 19.10 11.18 4.93
N THR A 139 18.61 10.07 5.52
CA THR A 139 19.39 9.20 6.40
C THR A 139 20.24 8.18 5.61
N SER A 140 20.64 7.06 6.21
CA SER A 140 21.37 6.00 5.50
C SER A 140 20.48 5.21 4.52
N GLY A 141 19.16 5.44 4.53
CA GLY A 141 18.23 4.89 3.54
C GLY A 141 18.48 5.44 2.13
N ARG A 142 19.10 6.63 2.01
CA ARG A 142 19.36 7.34 0.75
C ARG A 142 20.08 6.52 -0.33
N PHE A 143 20.93 5.57 0.07
CA PHE A 143 21.61 4.68 -0.86
C PHE A 143 20.65 3.69 -1.53
N GLU A 144 19.66 3.17 -0.80
CA GLU A 144 18.63 2.28 -1.35
C GLU A 144 17.56 3.08 -2.12
N VAL A 145 17.15 4.25 -1.61
CA VAL A 145 16.33 5.21 -2.36
C VAL A 145 16.97 5.51 -3.72
N ALA A 146 18.25 5.88 -3.76
CA ALA A 146 18.94 6.25 -4.98
C ALA A 146 19.12 5.08 -5.97
N LYS A 147 19.30 3.84 -5.49
CA LYS A 147 19.32 2.64 -6.35
C LYS A 147 17.97 2.41 -7.02
N VAL A 148 16.87 2.39 -6.25
CA VAL A 148 15.51 2.20 -6.80
C VAL A 148 15.11 3.39 -7.69
N ALA A 149 15.50 4.61 -7.32
CA ALA A 149 15.23 5.81 -8.10
C ALA A 149 16.02 5.87 -9.43
N ALA A 150 17.29 5.42 -9.47
CA ALA A 150 18.04 5.27 -10.72
C ALA A 150 17.33 4.32 -11.70
N ARG A 151 16.73 3.24 -11.19
CA ARG A 151 15.92 2.28 -11.96
C ARG A 151 14.59 2.89 -12.42
N LEU A 152 13.83 3.48 -11.50
CA LEU A 152 12.41 3.76 -11.69
C LEU A 152 12.02 5.22 -11.87
N PHE A 153 12.76 6.20 -11.33
CA PHE A 153 12.28 7.57 -11.19
C PHE A 153 13.21 8.61 -11.84
N PRO A 154 13.09 8.87 -13.16
CA PRO A 154 13.88 9.90 -13.85
C PRO A 154 13.75 11.32 -13.27
N ILE A 155 12.68 11.60 -12.52
CA ILE A 155 12.49 12.87 -11.80
C ILE A 155 13.51 13.06 -10.66
N ALA A 156 14.01 11.97 -10.08
CA ALA A 156 14.97 11.98 -8.97
C ALA A 156 16.44 12.08 -9.42
N LYS A 157 16.69 12.38 -10.70
CA LYS A 157 18.02 12.23 -11.31
C LYS A 157 19.12 12.97 -10.53
N ASP A 158 18.85 14.21 -10.15
CA ASP A 158 19.86 15.07 -9.52
C ASP A 158 20.08 14.69 -8.04
N TYR A 159 19.07 14.11 -7.38
CA TYR A 159 19.21 13.48 -6.05
C TYR A 159 20.11 12.23 -6.12
N VAL A 160 19.85 11.33 -7.08
CA VAL A 160 20.69 10.14 -7.32
C VAL A 160 22.13 10.54 -7.64
N GLN A 161 22.33 11.60 -8.43
CA GLN A 161 23.66 12.13 -8.71
C GLN A 161 24.34 12.67 -7.43
N GLY A 162 23.61 13.38 -6.57
CA GLY A 162 24.11 13.82 -5.27
C GLY A 162 24.63 12.66 -4.40
N VAL A 163 23.84 11.59 -4.28
CA VAL A 163 24.23 10.38 -3.52
C VAL A 163 25.44 9.65 -4.12
N ILE A 164 25.62 9.72 -5.46
CA ILE A 164 26.84 9.24 -6.14
C ILE A 164 28.05 10.14 -5.81
N ASP A 165 27.86 11.46 -5.83
CA ASP A 165 28.92 12.46 -5.66
C ASP A 165 29.43 12.56 -4.21
N GLU A 166 28.69 12.04 -3.23
CA GLU A 166 29.19 11.78 -1.87
C GLU A 166 30.41 10.85 -1.83
N GLY A 167 30.56 9.96 -2.81
CA GLY A 167 31.66 8.99 -2.89
C GLY A 167 31.66 7.88 -1.83
N LEU A 168 30.59 7.77 -1.03
CA LEU A 168 30.46 6.77 0.06
C LEU A 168 30.02 5.37 -0.42
N ALA A 169 29.49 5.26 -1.64
CA ALA A 169 29.08 4.01 -2.27
C ALA A 169 29.71 3.87 -3.66
N ASP A 170 29.88 2.62 -4.13
CA ASP A 170 30.39 2.38 -5.48
C ASP A 170 29.35 2.83 -6.52
N LYS A 171 29.74 3.76 -7.39
CA LYS A 171 28.87 4.32 -8.45
C LYS A 171 28.24 3.26 -9.36
N SER A 172 28.83 2.07 -9.48
CA SER A 172 28.29 0.95 -10.26
C SER A 172 27.02 0.33 -9.68
N GLN A 173 26.67 0.63 -8.42
CA GLN A 173 25.42 0.21 -7.80
C GLN A 173 24.21 0.98 -8.35
N PHE A 174 24.40 2.22 -8.82
CA PHE A 174 23.33 3.12 -9.28
C PHE A 174 23.11 2.96 -10.79
N ILE A 175 22.57 1.80 -11.17
CA ILE A 175 22.32 1.44 -12.57
C ILE A 175 21.03 2.12 -13.05
N TRP A 176 21.15 2.93 -14.10
CA TRP A 176 20.04 3.71 -14.65
C TRP A 176 19.08 2.89 -15.53
N GLY A 177 17.78 3.17 -15.37
CA GLY A 177 16.69 2.53 -16.12
C GLY A 177 16.31 1.14 -15.60
N PRO A 178 15.08 0.67 -15.89
CA PRO A 178 14.57 -0.60 -15.36
C PRO A 178 15.32 -1.81 -15.92
N TYR A 179 15.14 -2.99 -15.33
CA TYR A 179 15.67 -4.21 -15.93
C TYR A 179 14.94 -4.53 -17.24
N PRO A 180 15.65 -4.98 -18.30
CA PRO A 180 15.02 -5.34 -19.58
C PRO A 180 13.98 -6.47 -19.50
N THR A 181 13.99 -7.23 -18.41
CA THR A 181 13.06 -8.32 -18.07
C THR A 181 11.81 -7.85 -17.34
N ASP A 182 11.81 -6.67 -16.71
CA ASP A 182 10.67 -6.18 -15.92
C ASP A 182 9.60 -5.55 -16.82
N THR A 183 8.33 -5.89 -16.56
CA THR A 183 7.22 -5.06 -17.05
C THR A 183 7.06 -3.87 -16.10
N VAL A 184 7.05 -2.65 -16.62
CA VAL A 184 6.95 -1.42 -15.82
C VAL A 184 5.81 -0.53 -16.33
N VAL A 185 4.89 -0.16 -15.43
CA VAL A 185 3.72 0.69 -15.71
C VAL A 185 3.83 1.97 -14.89
N ARG A 186 3.87 3.12 -15.57
CA ARG A 186 4.02 4.44 -14.92
C ARG A 186 2.66 5.10 -14.78
N HIS A 187 2.25 5.37 -13.54
CA HIS A 187 1.01 6.10 -13.22
C HIS A 187 1.25 7.59 -13.07
N SER A 188 2.42 7.98 -12.57
CA SER A 188 2.89 9.37 -12.51
C SER A 188 4.43 9.43 -12.62
N PRO A 189 5.06 10.62 -12.60
CA PRO A 189 6.51 10.75 -12.47
C PRO A 189 7.08 10.13 -11.18
N THR A 190 6.25 9.93 -10.16
CA THR A 190 6.59 9.46 -8.80
C THR A 190 5.90 8.15 -8.41
N SER A 191 5.07 7.56 -9.28
CA SER A 191 4.26 6.38 -8.99
C SER A 191 4.35 5.34 -10.11
N VAL A 192 4.78 4.12 -9.77
CA VAL A 192 5.07 3.03 -10.70
C VAL A 192 4.60 1.69 -10.14
N ASP A 193 3.93 0.89 -10.96
CA ASP A 193 3.79 -0.56 -10.73
C ASP A 193 4.79 -1.32 -11.61
N PHE A 194 5.27 -2.48 -11.16
CA PHE A 194 6.16 -3.35 -11.92
C PHE A 194 5.90 -4.84 -11.68
N VAL A 195 6.38 -5.67 -12.60
CA VAL A 195 6.39 -7.13 -12.49
C VAL A 195 7.73 -7.68 -12.93
N THR A 196 8.44 -8.33 -12.00
CA THR A 196 9.63 -9.14 -12.29
C THR A 196 9.20 -10.58 -12.61
N PRO A 197 9.50 -11.14 -13.80
CA PRO A 197 9.07 -12.48 -14.17
C PRO A 197 9.69 -13.59 -13.30
N ALA A 198 9.02 -14.75 -13.29
CA ALA A 198 9.50 -15.94 -12.58
C ALA A 198 10.94 -16.31 -12.96
N GLY A 199 11.78 -16.58 -11.96
CA GLY A 199 13.18 -16.97 -12.09
C GLY A 199 14.12 -15.90 -12.64
N GLN A 200 13.66 -14.67 -12.89
CA GLN A 200 14.50 -13.58 -13.43
C GLN A 200 15.06 -12.68 -12.32
N LYS A 201 16.14 -11.98 -12.64
CA LYS A 201 16.51 -10.76 -11.91
C LYS A 201 15.69 -9.58 -12.43
N GLY A 202 15.23 -8.75 -11.52
CA GLY A 202 14.51 -7.49 -11.75
C GLY A 202 14.48 -6.63 -10.49
N ILE A 203 13.74 -5.52 -10.51
CA ILE A 203 13.51 -4.63 -9.35
C ILE A 203 12.98 -5.45 -8.17
N GLY A 204 12.03 -6.36 -8.43
CA GLY A 204 11.46 -7.23 -7.40
C GLY A 204 12.50 -8.08 -6.66
N THR A 205 13.67 -8.34 -7.25
CA THR A 205 14.80 -9.09 -6.65
C THR A 205 16.03 -8.23 -6.32
N ASP A 206 15.97 -6.92 -6.55
CA ASP A 206 16.87 -5.95 -5.89
C ASP A 206 16.33 -5.58 -4.49
N SER A 207 15.06 -5.88 -4.22
CA SER A 207 14.54 -6.11 -2.86
C SER A 207 15.16 -7.37 -2.23
N HIS A 208 14.68 -7.80 -1.06
CA HIS A 208 15.21 -8.97 -0.37
C HIS A 208 14.66 -10.33 -0.89
N PHE A 209 13.88 -10.33 -1.98
CA PHE A 209 13.33 -11.56 -2.58
C PHE A 209 14.34 -12.30 -3.47
N THR A 210 14.49 -13.60 -3.25
CA THR A 210 15.25 -14.48 -4.14
C THR A 210 14.49 -14.76 -5.45
N PRO A 211 15.17 -14.96 -6.60
CA PRO A 211 14.52 -15.40 -7.83
C PRO A 211 13.94 -16.83 -7.69
N GLU A 212 12.64 -17.01 -7.99
CA GLU A 212 11.92 -18.28 -7.83
C GLU A 212 10.86 -18.50 -8.92
N PRO A 213 10.24 -19.71 -9.04
CA PRO A 213 9.26 -20.04 -10.08
C PRO A 213 7.93 -19.25 -10.11
N LEU A 214 7.73 -18.25 -9.23
CA LEU A 214 6.58 -17.35 -9.25
C LEU A 214 7.06 -15.90 -9.42
N PRO A 215 6.38 -15.08 -10.26
CA PRO A 215 6.75 -13.69 -10.48
C PRO A 215 6.59 -12.87 -9.19
N ILE A 216 7.31 -11.74 -9.15
CA ILE A 216 7.16 -10.72 -8.12
C ILE A 216 6.40 -9.56 -8.73
N VAL A 217 5.27 -9.20 -8.12
CA VAL A 217 4.49 -8.01 -8.45
C VAL A 217 4.85 -6.93 -7.43
N GLY A 218 5.07 -5.70 -7.88
CA GLY A 218 5.44 -4.60 -7.00
C GLY A 218 4.92 -3.24 -7.42
N SER A 219 5.07 -2.29 -6.52
CA SER A 219 4.66 -0.90 -6.66
C SER A 219 5.63 -0.01 -5.86
N ALA A 220 6.12 1.06 -6.47
CA ALA A 220 6.98 2.04 -5.81
C ALA A 220 6.37 3.44 -5.89
N LEU A 221 6.52 4.19 -4.80
CA LEU A 221 6.12 5.59 -4.63
C LEU A 221 7.34 6.38 -4.15
N LEU A 222 7.69 7.44 -4.87
CA LEU A 222 8.69 8.42 -4.47
C LEU A 222 8.00 9.66 -3.91
N PHE A 223 8.58 10.27 -2.86
CA PHE A 223 8.06 11.47 -2.21
C PHE A 223 9.11 12.60 -2.27
N PRO A 224 9.20 13.36 -3.38
CA PRO A 224 10.20 14.42 -3.54
C PRO A 224 10.11 15.54 -2.51
N ASP A 225 8.90 15.80 -1.98
CA ASP A 225 8.62 16.82 -0.97
C ASP A 225 8.82 16.32 0.48
N ASP A 226 9.21 15.05 0.66
CA ASP A 226 9.45 14.37 1.94
C ASP A 226 10.87 13.78 1.93
N ASP A 227 11.86 14.68 1.73
CA ASP A 227 13.30 14.40 1.62
C ASP A 227 13.67 13.27 0.64
N MET A 228 12.92 13.14 -0.46
CA MET A 228 13.04 12.08 -1.48
C MET A 228 12.79 10.66 -0.93
N ALA A 229 12.09 10.52 0.19
CA ALA A 229 11.72 9.22 0.74
C ALA A 229 11.02 8.31 -0.30
N LEU A 230 11.21 7.00 -0.17
CA LEU A 230 10.68 6.01 -1.11
C LEU A 230 9.96 4.90 -0.37
N ARG A 231 8.69 4.69 -0.72
CA ARG A 231 7.89 3.57 -0.24
C ARG A 231 7.78 2.54 -1.36
N GLU A 232 8.14 1.29 -1.09
CA GLU A 232 8.03 0.20 -2.06
C GLU A 232 7.30 -1.00 -1.46
N LEU A 233 6.39 -1.56 -2.24
CA LEU A 233 5.71 -2.82 -1.99
C LEU A 233 6.20 -3.83 -3.03
N VAL A 234 6.60 -5.03 -2.58
CA VAL A 234 6.84 -6.20 -3.46
C VAL A 234 6.18 -7.43 -2.86
N MET A 235 5.67 -8.31 -3.72
CA MET A 235 4.98 -9.53 -3.29
C MET A 235 5.08 -10.66 -4.31
N ARG A 236 5.24 -11.88 -3.79
CA ARG A 236 5.07 -13.15 -4.49
C ARG A 236 3.84 -13.82 -3.90
N LEU A 237 2.71 -13.74 -4.60
CA LEU A 237 1.47 -14.42 -4.21
C LEU A 237 1.40 -15.80 -4.88
N PRO A 238 0.84 -16.82 -4.21
CA PRO A 238 0.58 -18.10 -4.85
C PRO A 238 -0.59 -17.97 -5.86
N PRO A 239 -0.71 -18.86 -6.87
CA PRO A 239 -1.66 -18.70 -7.97
C PRO A 239 -3.12 -18.51 -7.53
N GLU A 240 -3.57 -19.19 -6.48
CA GLU A 240 -4.91 -19.11 -5.91
C GLU A 240 -5.20 -17.81 -5.12
N MET A 241 -4.20 -16.93 -5.00
CA MET A 241 -4.29 -15.61 -4.39
C MET A 241 -3.86 -14.48 -5.35
N ALA A 242 -3.48 -14.77 -6.59
CA ALA A 242 -2.92 -13.78 -7.52
C ALA A 242 -3.89 -12.61 -7.81
N ASP A 243 -5.21 -12.83 -7.72
CA ASP A 243 -6.24 -11.79 -7.88
C ASP A 243 -6.30 -10.78 -6.72
N LEU A 244 -5.67 -11.09 -5.58
CA LEU A 244 -5.48 -10.15 -4.47
C LEU A 244 -4.38 -9.12 -4.76
N GLY A 245 -3.45 -9.39 -5.67
CA GLY A 245 -2.34 -8.49 -6.00
C GLY A 245 -2.81 -7.08 -6.36
N PRO A 246 -3.68 -6.91 -7.37
CA PRO A 246 -4.25 -5.61 -7.72
C PRO A 246 -5.05 -4.93 -6.60
N VAL A 247 -5.61 -5.69 -5.66
CA VAL A 247 -6.32 -5.15 -4.47
C VAL A 247 -5.31 -4.56 -3.48
N ILE A 248 -4.18 -5.24 -3.27
CA ILE A 248 -3.10 -4.76 -2.39
C ILE A 248 -2.39 -3.55 -3.02
N GLN A 249 -2.11 -3.56 -4.33
CA GLN A 249 -1.48 -2.41 -5.01
C GLN A 249 -2.38 -1.16 -4.97
N ALA A 250 -3.69 -1.29 -5.20
CA ALA A 250 -4.64 -0.18 -5.07
C ALA A 250 -4.82 0.30 -3.62
N ALA A 251 -4.61 -0.57 -2.62
CA ALA A 251 -4.58 -0.17 -1.21
C ALA A 251 -3.25 0.51 -0.80
N PHE A 252 -2.16 0.19 -1.50
CA PHE A 252 -0.83 0.78 -1.31
C PHE A 252 -0.69 2.16 -1.98
N ARG A 253 -1.34 2.34 -3.15
CA ARG A 253 -1.45 3.60 -3.89
C ARG A 253 -2.87 4.21 -3.75
N PRO A 254 -3.21 4.85 -2.60
CA PRO A 254 -4.45 5.61 -2.52
C PRO A 254 -4.39 6.83 -3.46
N GLU A 255 -5.26 6.83 -4.46
CA GLU A 255 -5.48 7.90 -5.45
C GLU A 255 -6.44 8.98 -4.92
#